data_AF-A0AA95EXS3-F1
#
_entry.id   AF-A0AA95EXS3-F1
#
_cell.length_a   1.000
_cell.length_b   1.000
_cell.length_c   1.000
_cell.angle_alpha   90.00
_cell.angle_beta   90.00
_cell.angle_gamma   90.00
#
_symmetry.space_group_name_H-M   'P 1'
#
loop_
_entity.id
_entity.type
_entity.pdbx_description
1 polymer ?
#
loop_
_entity_poly.entity_id
_entity_poly.type
_entity_poly.pdbx_seq_one_letter_code
_entity_poly.pdbx_strand_id
1 'polypeptide(L)'
;MVLNNKLKKLEASVDKHVIDVSKYDYSQVPVVLAFYELEGYSKLIVELNRDRNACKTYEEKELFLNKYKKVYLSERKIYRRILKNLINGTVKIRYSETLRGQEEYLFGVLNRFKKFDRQKSLNENLSEYMKAKLKQKIADVNQELYKLQNHPADYINTFSKFIGPYSISKYRKDIIVYKDVTIAATESNSYSVFYNENTTEDTKNALLNILAYFNGSPFFYFTENYNFNRKLLELYEQFDLLDMLRLREKNFFDRNRKEPFYLELPILKQKNDYNIVSIQDSEHEMIFELYHASLKQFESLPRCVFLYRVIEYGIVKHYQPLMRPSDFSHEEAIEYYADEIMAHRFNPLYYVDFGTYENENGTAIVRKRRAKYVNVTTKLKEEIKKIKLEWSNHPYLKNKSIGSIIYATGRNAVAHGGGGRGNARYDYSMNYKHINDVNIFLELIARYIIEKLNPQLMNMVERRTSYYIQHNQYEDIFAQEKD
;
A
#
# COMPACT_ATOMS: atom_id res chain seq x y z
N MET A 1 -39.45 0.49 15.88
CA MET A 1 -39.87 -0.75 15.17
C MET A 1 -38.69 -1.71 15.10
N VAL A 2 -38.81 -2.92 15.67
CA VAL A 2 -37.70 -3.91 15.79
C VAL A 2 -37.12 -4.25 14.41
N LEU A 3 -35.80 -4.18 14.23
CA LEU A 3 -35.06 -4.44 12.98
C LEU A 3 -35.55 -5.69 12.24
N ASN A 4 -35.85 -6.77 12.97
CA ASN A 4 -36.36 -8.02 12.41
C ASN A 4 -37.67 -7.82 11.62
N ASN A 5 -38.57 -6.94 12.08
CA ASN A 5 -39.82 -6.65 11.38
C ASN A 5 -39.56 -5.82 10.12
N LYS A 6 -38.59 -4.89 10.14
CA LYS A 6 -38.18 -4.15 8.94
C LYS A 6 -37.60 -5.10 7.88
N LEU A 7 -36.71 -6.01 8.29
CA LEU A 7 -36.12 -7.01 7.40
C LEU A 7 -37.17 -7.97 6.81
N LYS A 8 -38.12 -8.46 7.61
CA LYS A 8 -39.20 -9.31 7.09
C LYS A 8 -40.05 -8.60 6.03
N LYS A 9 -40.43 -7.35 6.26
CA LYS A 9 -41.18 -6.54 5.28
C LYS A 9 -40.36 -6.31 4.01
N LEU A 10 -39.07 -6.01 4.15
CA LEU A 10 -38.15 -5.80 3.03
C LEU A 10 -37.96 -7.07 2.19
N GLU A 11 -37.76 -8.24 2.83
CA GLU A 11 -37.65 -9.52 2.13
C GLU A 11 -38.92 -9.89 1.35
N ALA A 12 -40.08 -9.44 1.84
CA ALA A 12 -41.38 -9.66 1.20
C ALA A 12 -41.64 -8.67 0.04
N SER A 13 -41.09 -7.45 0.10
CA SER A 13 -41.29 -6.44 -0.95
C SER A 13 -40.44 -6.67 -2.20
N VAL A 14 -39.37 -7.46 -2.12
CA VAL A 14 -38.51 -7.76 -3.27
C VAL A 14 -39.11 -8.89 -4.11
N ASP A 15 -39.52 -8.56 -5.33
CA ASP A 15 -39.83 -9.56 -6.35
C ASP A 15 -38.55 -10.26 -6.82
N LYS A 16 -38.50 -11.58 -6.65
CA LYS A 16 -37.32 -12.40 -6.98
C LYS A 16 -37.34 -12.91 -8.42
N HIS A 17 -38.40 -12.61 -9.16
CA HIS A 17 -38.66 -13.03 -10.54
C HIS A 17 -38.69 -11.86 -11.51
N VAL A 18 -38.50 -10.62 -11.04
CA VAL A 18 -38.48 -9.44 -11.88
C VAL A 18 -37.30 -8.53 -11.52
N ILE A 19 -36.53 -8.13 -12.53
CA ILE A 19 -35.58 -7.01 -12.45
C ILE A 19 -36.17 -5.90 -13.31
N ASP A 20 -36.72 -4.87 -12.67
CA ASP A 20 -37.44 -3.81 -13.36
C ASP A 20 -36.63 -2.53 -13.45
N VAL A 21 -36.18 -2.21 -14.66
CA VAL A 21 -35.56 -0.94 -15.02
C VAL A 21 -36.40 -0.18 -16.07
N SER A 22 -37.68 -0.53 -16.25
CA SER A 22 -38.52 0.06 -17.29
C SER A 22 -38.90 1.52 -17.02
N LYS A 23 -38.75 1.99 -15.78
CA LYS A 23 -38.96 3.39 -15.41
C LYS A 23 -37.84 4.34 -15.88
N TYR A 24 -36.73 3.80 -16.37
CA TYR A 24 -35.56 4.56 -16.82
C TYR A 24 -35.49 4.60 -18.34
N ASP A 25 -34.95 5.69 -18.89
CA ASP A 25 -34.71 5.81 -20.33
C ASP A 25 -33.44 5.07 -20.80
N TYR A 26 -33.21 5.05 -22.11
CA TYR A 26 -32.07 4.36 -22.72
C TYR A 26 -30.69 4.84 -22.22
N SER A 27 -30.57 6.09 -21.75
CA SER A 27 -29.33 6.67 -21.22
C SER A 27 -29.07 6.24 -19.78
N GLN A 28 -30.14 6.05 -19.01
CA GLN A 28 -30.11 5.72 -17.59
C GLN A 28 -30.08 4.22 -17.31
N VAL A 29 -30.72 3.39 -18.14
CA VAL A 29 -30.74 1.92 -17.99
C VAL A 29 -29.34 1.32 -17.80
N PRO A 30 -28.32 1.67 -18.62
CA PRO A 30 -26.97 1.16 -18.42
C PRO A 30 -26.41 1.51 -17.03
N VAL A 31 -26.63 2.73 -16.55
CA VAL A 31 -26.16 3.18 -15.24
C VAL A 31 -26.83 2.39 -14.13
N VAL A 32 -28.16 2.23 -14.19
CA VAL A 32 -28.93 1.50 -13.17
C VAL A 32 -28.52 0.02 -13.13
N LEU A 33 -28.28 -0.61 -14.27
CA LEU A 33 -27.77 -1.99 -14.32
C LEU A 33 -26.34 -2.08 -13.79
N ALA A 34 -25.47 -1.12 -14.15
CA ALA A 34 -24.09 -1.06 -13.68
C ALA A 34 -23.98 -0.87 -12.16
N PHE A 35 -24.93 -0.15 -11.55
CA PHE A 35 -24.99 0.10 -10.11
C PHE A 35 -26.08 -0.69 -9.39
N TYR A 36 -26.65 -1.72 -10.03
CA TYR A 36 -27.79 -2.47 -9.50
C TYR A 36 -27.60 -2.89 -8.04
N GLU A 37 -28.54 -2.50 -7.18
CA GLU A 37 -28.57 -2.83 -5.77
C GLU A 37 -30.01 -2.95 -5.27
N LEU A 38 -30.18 -3.67 -4.16
CA LEU A 38 -31.46 -3.75 -3.47
C LEU A 38 -31.62 -2.52 -2.56
N GLU A 39 -32.11 -1.40 -3.13
CA GLU A 39 -32.17 -0.07 -2.52
C GLU A 39 -32.66 -0.06 -1.05
N GLY A 40 -33.63 -0.91 -0.70
CA GLY A 40 -34.14 -0.99 0.67
C GLY A 40 -33.13 -1.51 1.70
N TYR A 41 -32.19 -2.37 1.29
CA TYR A 41 -31.06 -2.77 2.14
C TYR A 41 -30.05 -1.63 2.28
N SER A 42 -29.69 -0.94 1.18
CA SER A 42 -28.80 0.23 1.22
C SER A 42 -29.35 1.32 2.15
N LYS A 43 -30.66 1.62 2.07
CA LYS A 43 -31.33 2.56 3.00
C LYS A 43 -31.24 2.14 4.46
N LEU A 44 -31.38 0.84 4.74
CA LEU A 44 -31.30 0.31 6.10
C LEU A 44 -29.87 0.38 6.66
N ILE A 45 -28.86 0.14 5.83
CA ILE A 45 -27.45 0.33 6.21
C ILE A 45 -27.17 1.81 6.50
N VAL A 46 -27.68 2.74 5.69
CA VAL A 46 -27.56 4.18 5.94
C VAL A 46 -28.24 4.59 7.26
N GLU A 47 -29.42 4.03 7.57
CA GLU A 47 -30.09 4.24 8.86
C GLU A 47 -29.22 3.76 10.02
N LEU A 48 -28.69 2.52 9.94
CA LEU A 48 -27.80 1.98 10.97
C LEU A 48 -26.52 2.80 11.14
N ASN A 49 -25.94 3.30 10.06
CA ASN A 49 -24.76 4.17 10.10
C ASN A 49 -25.05 5.48 10.82
N ARG A 50 -26.21 6.10 10.53
CA ARG A 50 -26.64 7.33 11.20
C ARG A 50 -26.80 7.13 12.70
N ASP A 51 -27.51 6.06 13.10
CA ASP A 51 -27.74 5.73 14.50
C ASP A 51 -26.43 5.41 15.23
N ARG A 52 -25.55 4.61 14.62
CA ARG A 52 -24.23 4.27 15.16
C ARG A 52 -23.36 5.52 15.34
N ASN A 53 -23.36 6.43 14.36
CA ASN A 53 -22.56 7.65 14.44
C ASN A 53 -23.03 8.62 15.54
N ALA A 54 -24.25 8.45 16.06
CA ALA A 54 -24.75 9.19 17.21
C ALA A 54 -24.27 8.62 18.57
N CYS A 55 -23.74 7.39 18.58
CA CYS A 55 -23.18 6.75 19.77
C CYS A 55 -21.81 7.35 20.14
N LYS A 56 -21.52 7.43 21.44
CA LYS A 56 -20.31 8.05 21.97
C LYS A 56 -19.27 7.05 22.46
N THR A 57 -19.68 5.84 22.85
CA THR A 57 -18.75 4.85 23.39
C THR A 57 -18.59 3.63 22.49
N TYR A 58 -17.50 2.90 22.72
CA TYR A 58 -17.21 1.64 22.04
C TYR A 58 -18.36 0.63 22.25
N GLU A 59 -18.81 0.45 23.49
CA GLU A 59 -19.84 -0.52 23.87
C GLU A 59 -21.18 -0.22 23.19
N GLU A 60 -21.56 1.06 23.10
CA GLU A 60 -22.78 1.47 22.40
C GLU A 60 -22.72 1.11 20.91
N LYS A 61 -21.58 1.35 20.26
CA LYS A 61 -21.36 1.05 18.83
C LYS A 61 -21.29 -0.46 18.58
N GLU A 62 -20.70 -1.23 19.50
CA GLU A 62 -20.57 -2.68 19.40
C GLU A 62 -21.95 -3.38 19.26
N LEU A 63 -22.98 -2.84 19.91
CA LEU A 63 -24.36 -3.35 19.79
C LEU A 63 -24.90 -3.33 18.35
N PHE A 64 -24.30 -2.55 17.45
CA PHE A 64 -24.70 -2.50 16.04
C PHE A 64 -24.10 -3.62 15.19
N LEU A 65 -23.01 -4.28 15.61
CA LEU A 65 -22.36 -5.33 14.84
C LEU A 65 -23.33 -6.45 14.44
N ASN A 66 -24.12 -6.93 15.41
CA ASN A 66 -25.14 -7.95 15.17
C ASN A 66 -26.29 -7.42 14.28
N LYS A 67 -26.61 -6.13 14.35
CA LYS A 67 -27.62 -5.50 13.48
C LYS A 67 -27.13 -5.53 12.02
N TYR A 68 -25.92 -5.06 11.74
CA TYR A 68 -25.32 -5.12 10.40
C TYR A 68 -25.26 -6.56 9.86
N LYS A 69 -24.78 -7.50 10.68
CA LYS A 69 -24.70 -8.92 10.31
C LYS A 69 -26.05 -9.47 9.85
N LYS A 70 -27.14 -9.15 10.55
CA LYS A 70 -28.50 -9.56 10.16
C LYS A 70 -28.94 -8.95 8.84
N VAL A 71 -28.63 -7.67 8.58
CA VAL A 71 -28.97 -7.00 7.32
C VAL A 71 -28.24 -7.66 6.15
N TYR A 72 -26.92 -7.82 6.24
CA TYR A 72 -26.12 -8.43 5.17
C TYR A 72 -26.45 -9.90 4.92
N LEU A 73 -26.73 -10.68 5.98
CA LEU A 73 -27.18 -12.07 5.81
C LEU A 73 -28.50 -12.16 5.03
N SER A 74 -29.44 -11.26 5.33
CA SER A 74 -30.72 -11.16 4.62
C SER A 74 -30.53 -10.69 3.18
N GLU A 75 -29.71 -9.66 2.94
CA GLU A 75 -29.39 -9.15 1.60
C GLU A 75 -28.78 -10.24 0.71
N ARG A 76 -27.76 -10.94 1.23
CA ARG A 76 -27.11 -12.06 0.54
C ARG A 76 -28.10 -13.16 0.16
N LYS A 77 -29.04 -13.48 1.05
CA LYS A 77 -30.09 -14.48 0.82
C LYS A 77 -30.99 -14.05 -0.34
N ILE A 78 -31.35 -12.77 -0.43
CA ILE A 78 -32.18 -12.26 -1.54
C ILE A 78 -31.41 -12.26 -2.86
N TYR A 79 -30.18 -11.75 -2.90
CA TYR A 79 -29.36 -11.82 -4.12
C TYR A 79 -29.18 -13.26 -4.62
N ARG A 80 -28.91 -14.22 -3.72
CA ARG A 80 -28.80 -15.65 -4.08
C ARG A 80 -30.08 -16.22 -4.68
N ARG A 81 -31.25 -15.80 -4.18
CA ARG A 81 -32.56 -16.23 -4.72
C ARG A 81 -32.79 -15.66 -6.12
N ILE A 82 -32.52 -14.37 -6.34
CA ILE A 82 -32.62 -13.75 -7.67
C ILE A 82 -31.66 -14.43 -8.64
N LEU A 83 -30.40 -14.65 -8.24
CA LEU A 83 -29.41 -15.33 -9.07
C LEU A 83 -29.84 -16.76 -9.43
N LYS A 84 -30.37 -17.53 -8.47
CA LYS A 84 -30.89 -18.88 -8.71
C LYS A 84 -32.04 -18.86 -9.73
N ASN A 85 -33.00 -17.94 -9.55
CA ASN A 85 -34.12 -17.80 -10.47
C ASN A 85 -33.66 -17.38 -11.87
N LEU A 86 -32.66 -16.50 -11.97
CA LEU A 86 -32.08 -16.03 -13.22
C LEU A 86 -31.31 -17.16 -13.94
N ILE A 87 -30.62 -18.03 -13.21
CA ILE A 87 -30.00 -19.25 -13.75
C ILE A 87 -31.06 -20.20 -14.29
N ASN A 88 -32.19 -20.33 -13.61
CA ASN A 88 -33.32 -21.16 -14.02
C ASN A 88 -34.19 -20.54 -15.13
N GLY A 89 -33.86 -19.34 -15.61
CA GLY A 89 -34.63 -18.65 -16.67
C GLY A 89 -35.99 -18.12 -16.21
N THR A 90 -36.26 -18.04 -14.90
CA THR A 90 -37.56 -17.62 -14.35
C THR A 90 -37.61 -16.14 -13.96
N VAL A 91 -36.57 -15.37 -14.26
CA VAL A 91 -36.50 -13.92 -14.01
C VAL A 91 -36.76 -13.16 -15.31
N LYS A 92 -37.71 -12.24 -15.28
CA LYS A 92 -37.97 -11.29 -16.37
C LYS A 92 -37.23 -9.98 -16.11
N ILE A 93 -36.38 -9.57 -17.04
CA ILE A 93 -35.76 -8.24 -17.03
C ILE A 93 -36.67 -7.32 -17.84
N ARG A 94 -37.20 -6.27 -17.20
CA ARG A 94 -38.07 -5.27 -17.83
C ARG A 94 -37.27 -4.00 -18.06
N TYR A 95 -37.34 -3.46 -19.26
CA TYR A 95 -36.68 -2.24 -19.67
C TYR A 95 -37.63 -1.42 -20.56
N SER A 96 -37.38 -0.12 -20.65
CA SER A 96 -38.22 0.80 -21.44
C SER A 96 -38.15 0.47 -22.93
N GLU A 97 -39.23 0.72 -23.67
CA GLU A 97 -39.23 0.57 -25.13
C GLU A 97 -38.22 1.49 -25.81
N THR A 98 -37.84 2.59 -25.17
CA THR A 98 -36.82 3.53 -25.66
C THR A 98 -35.44 2.89 -25.82
N LEU A 99 -35.20 1.71 -25.22
CA LEU A 99 -33.96 0.95 -25.37
C LEU A 99 -33.89 0.20 -26.72
N ARG A 100 -35.03 -0.05 -27.39
CA ARG A 100 -35.06 -0.79 -28.66
C ARG A 100 -34.34 0.02 -29.74
N GLY A 101 -33.39 -0.61 -30.44
CA GLY A 101 -32.57 0.03 -31.46
C GLY A 101 -31.42 0.89 -30.89
N GLN A 102 -31.21 0.89 -29.57
CA GLN A 102 -30.10 1.58 -28.89
C GLN A 102 -29.18 0.57 -28.16
N GLU A 103 -29.19 -0.69 -28.56
CA GLU A 103 -28.47 -1.77 -27.89
C GLU A 103 -26.94 -1.55 -27.91
N GLU A 104 -26.41 -0.97 -28.99
CA GLU A 104 -24.98 -0.68 -29.11
C GLU A 104 -24.48 0.32 -28.06
N TYR A 105 -25.29 1.31 -27.69
CA TYR A 105 -24.96 2.23 -26.61
C TYR A 105 -24.86 1.50 -25.26
N LEU A 106 -25.87 0.68 -24.96
CA LEU A 106 -25.88 -0.16 -23.75
C LEU A 106 -24.66 -1.08 -23.70
N PHE A 107 -24.38 -1.77 -24.81
CA PHE A 107 -23.23 -2.67 -24.90
C PHE A 107 -21.93 -1.90 -24.70
N GLY A 108 -21.75 -0.75 -25.33
CA GLY A 108 -20.57 0.11 -25.15
C GLY A 108 -20.34 0.51 -23.70
N VAL A 109 -21.39 0.97 -23.00
CA VAL A 109 -21.29 1.41 -21.60
C VAL A 109 -20.99 0.24 -20.65
N LEU A 110 -21.65 -0.90 -20.85
CA LEU A 110 -21.56 -2.05 -19.96
C LEU A 110 -20.40 -3.01 -20.29
N ASN A 111 -19.75 -2.87 -21.45
CA ASN A 111 -18.70 -3.77 -21.94
C ASN A 111 -17.52 -3.94 -20.97
N ARG A 112 -17.22 -2.87 -20.21
CA ARG A 112 -16.14 -2.87 -19.20
C ARG A 112 -16.32 -3.95 -18.14
N PHE A 113 -17.56 -4.37 -17.90
CA PHE A 113 -17.90 -5.33 -16.85
C PHE A 113 -18.08 -6.75 -17.39
N LYS A 114 -18.71 -6.87 -18.56
CA LYS A 114 -18.88 -8.14 -19.26
C LYS A 114 -19.00 -7.89 -20.77
N LYS A 115 -18.28 -8.68 -21.56
CA LYS A 115 -18.40 -8.65 -23.02
C LYS A 115 -19.76 -9.19 -23.46
N PHE A 116 -20.42 -8.42 -24.32
CA PHE A 116 -21.70 -8.80 -24.92
C PHE A 116 -21.47 -9.61 -26.19
N ASP A 117 -22.33 -10.61 -26.41
CA ASP A 117 -22.32 -11.46 -27.60
C ASP A 117 -23.39 -10.97 -28.57
N ARG A 118 -22.96 -10.41 -29.70
CA ARG A 118 -23.88 -9.84 -30.71
C ARG A 118 -24.75 -10.89 -31.39
N GLN A 119 -24.45 -12.19 -31.24
CA GLN A 119 -25.28 -13.27 -31.75
C GLN A 119 -26.47 -13.58 -30.84
N LYS A 120 -26.44 -13.14 -29.57
CA LYS A 120 -27.50 -13.35 -28.59
C LYS A 120 -28.50 -12.21 -28.60
N SER A 121 -29.75 -12.54 -28.27
CA SER A 121 -30.78 -11.52 -28.06
C SER A 121 -30.39 -10.59 -26.90
N LEU A 122 -30.94 -9.37 -26.90
CA LEU A 122 -30.73 -8.41 -25.80
C LEU A 122 -31.10 -9.01 -24.43
N ASN A 123 -32.18 -9.79 -24.36
CA ASN A 123 -32.62 -10.45 -23.12
C ASN A 123 -31.61 -11.47 -22.61
N GLU A 124 -31.04 -12.29 -23.49
CA GLU A 124 -30.02 -13.27 -23.12
C GLU A 124 -28.75 -12.58 -22.61
N ASN A 125 -28.31 -11.55 -23.34
CA ASN A 125 -27.18 -10.70 -22.99
C ASN A 125 -27.35 -10.01 -21.63
N LEU A 126 -28.52 -9.42 -21.38
CA LEU A 126 -28.86 -8.79 -20.10
C LEU A 126 -28.95 -9.82 -18.96
N SER A 127 -29.53 -11.00 -19.22
CA SER A 127 -29.57 -12.08 -18.23
C SER A 127 -28.15 -12.51 -17.84
N GLU A 128 -27.29 -12.68 -18.83
CA GLU A 128 -25.89 -13.02 -18.63
C GLU A 128 -25.08 -11.95 -17.90
N TYR A 129 -25.34 -10.67 -18.20
CA TYR A 129 -24.78 -9.54 -17.48
C TYR A 129 -25.24 -9.55 -16.02
N MET A 130 -26.55 -9.67 -15.77
CA MET A 130 -27.12 -9.67 -14.43
C MET A 130 -26.65 -10.86 -13.58
N LYS A 131 -26.40 -12.03 -14.19
CA LYS A 131 -25.76 -13.15 -13.48
C LYS A 131 -24.38 -12.77 -12.95
N ALA A 132 -23.55 -12.10 -13.78
CA ALA A 132 -22.23 -11.64 -13.35
C ALA A 132 -22.34 -10.54 -12.29
N LYS A 133 -23.27 -9.58 -12.46
CA LYS A 133 -23.50 -8.50 -11.51
C LYS A 133 -23.97 -8.99 -10.14
N LEU A 134 -24.89 -9.94 -10.10
CA LEU A 134 -25.37 -10.55 -8.86
C LEU A 134 -24.28 -11.36 -8.16
N LYS A 135 -23.42 -12.07 -8.91
CA LYS A 135 -22.25 -12.75 -8.33
C LYS A 135 -21.30 -11.74 -7.67
N GLN A 136 -21.04 -10.60 -8.30
CA GLN A 136 -20.26 -9.50 -7.71
C GLN A 136 -20.93 -9.01 -6.42
N LYS A 137 -22.22 -8.67 -6.44
CA LYS A 137 -22.93 -8.17 -5.25
C LYS A 137 -22.92 -9.18 -4.09
N ILE A 138 -23.01 -10.48 -4.38
CA ILE A 138 -22.87 -11.53 -3.36
C ILE A 138 -21.44 -11.54 -2.79
N ALA A 139 -20.41 -11.34 -3.62
CA ALA A 139 -19.03 -11.25 -3.16
C ALA A 139 -18.81 -10.00 -2.28
N ASP A 140 -19.35 -8.85 -2.69
CA ASP A 140 -19.31 -7.61 -1.90
C ASP A 140 -19.96 -7.81 -0.51
N VAL A 141 -21.14 -8.42 -0.46
CA VAL A 141 -21.81 -8.73 0.82
C VAL A 141 -21.03 -9.77 1.64
N ASN A 142 -20.39 -10.76 1.01
CA ASN A 142 -19.54 -11.71 1.72
C ASN A 142 -18.31 -11.01 2.33
N GLN A 143 -17.73 -10.02 1.64
CA GLN A 143 -16.63 -9.22 2.16
C GLN A 143 -17.06 -8.45 3.42
N GLU A 144 -18.23 -7.81 3.40
CA GLU A 144 -18.77 -7.11 4.57
C GLU A 144 -19.06 -8.05 5.74
N LEU A 145 -19.59 -9.24 5.47
CA LEU A 145 -19.77 -10.28 6.49
C LEU A 145 -18.43 -10.79 7.05
N TYR A 146 -17.41 -10.91 6.22
CA TYR A 146 -16.07 -11.31 6.65
C TYR A 146 -15.45 -10.25 7.57
N LYS A 147 -15.58 -8.96 7.25
CA LYS A 147 -15.14 -7.85 8.12
C LYS A 147 -15.82 -7.92 9.48
N LEU A 148 -17.15 -8.02 9.51
CA LEU A 148 -17.91 -8.11 10.76
C LEU A 148 -17.48 -9.28 11.64
N GLN A 149 -17.03 -10.39 11.04
CA GLN A 149 -16.62 -11.58 11.77
C GLN A 149 -15.16 -11.51 12.25
N ASN A 150 -14.24 -10.97 11.45
CA ASN A 150 -12.81 -11.07 11.70
C ASN A 150 -12.15 -9.74 12.09
N HIS A 151 -12.76 -8.62 11.71
CA HIS A 151 -12.27 -7.25 11.95
C HIS A 151 -13.43 -6.34 12.37
N PRO A 152 -14.15 -6.65 13.47
CA PRO A 152 -15.34 -5.89 13.89
C PRO A 152 -15.02 -4.42 14.22
N ALA A 153 -13.78 -4.11 14.60
CA ALA A 153 -13.32 -2.75 14.83
C ALA A 153 -13.55 -1.83 13.62
N ASP A 154 -13.49 -2.34 12.39
CA ASP A 154 -13.77 -1.57 11.16
C ASP A 154 -15.18 -0.94 11.16
N TYR A 155 -16.14 -1.61 11.82
CA TYR A 155 -17.53 -1.15 11.95
C TYR A 155 -17.76 -0.22 13.14
N ILE A 156 -16.82 -0.16 14.08
CA ILE A 156 -16.88 0.69 15.28
C ILE A 156 -16.09 1.97 15.05
N ASN A 157 -14.98 1.84 14.33
CA ASN A 157 -14.03 2.89 14.09
C ASN A 157 -14.68 4.10 13.42
N THR A 158 -14.27 5.26 13.91
CA THR A 158 -14.63 6.58 13.38
C THR A 158 -13.45 7.17 12.64
N PHE A 159 -13.75 8.04 11.67
CA PHE A 159 -12.76 8.81 10.94
C PHE A 159 -11.90 9.66 11.89
N SER A 160 -10.59 9.69 11.67
CA SER A 160 -9.64 10.53 12.42
C SER A 160 -9.11 11.71 11.64
N LYS A 161 -8.12 11.43 10.81
CA LYS A 161 -7.21 12.37 10.20
C LYS A 161 -6.79 11.81 8.87
N PHE A 162 -6.58 12.72 7.94
CA PHE A 162 -6.00 12.45 6.65
C PHE A 162 -4.54 12.00 6.81
N ILE A 163 -4.21 10.92 6.11
CA ILE A 163 -2.84 10.45 5.90
C ILE A 163 -2.38 11.05 4.59
N GLY A 164 -1.08 11.30 4.46
CA GLY A 164 -0.49 11.95 3.29
C GLY A 164 -1.01 11.59 1.92
N PRO A 165 -0.75 12.46 0.94
CA PRO A 165 -1.43 12.51 -0.36
C PRO A 165 -1.01 11.40 -1.32
N TYR A 166 -0.12 10.51 -0.89
CA TYR A 166 0.22 9.31 -1.64
C TYR A 166 -0.64 8.15 -1.22
N SER A 167 -1.01 7.37 -2.23
CA SER A 167 -1.62 6.08 -1.99
C SER A 167 -0.70 5.23 -1.11
N ILE A 168 -1.24 4.61 -0.08
CA ILE A 168 -0.48 3.78 0.86
C ILE A 168 -0.29 2.34 0.35
N SER A 169 -1.03 1.98 -0.70
CA SER A 169 -1.05 0.67 -1.34
C SER A 169 -1.27 0.82 -2.84
N LYS A 170 -0.91 -0.18 -3.63
CA LYS A 170 -1.16 -0.19 -5.07
C LYS A 170 -2.66 -0.19 -5.40
N TYR A 171 -3.47 -0.91 -4.62
CA TYR A 171 -4.92 -0.97 -4.84
C TYR A 171 -5.67 -0.02 -3.92
N ARG A 172 -6.37 0.93 -4.54
CA ARG A 172 -7.16 1.93 -3.82
C ARG A 172 -8.22 1.35 -2.88
N LYS A 173 -8.78 0.20 -3.23
CA LYS A 173 -9.82 -0.48 -2.45
C LYS A 173 -9.28 -1.20 -1.22
N ASP A 174 -7.97 -1.30 -1.03
CA ASP A 174 -7.39 -2.01 0.10
C ASP A 174 -7.75 -1.33 1.43
N ILE A 175 -8.12 -2.16 2.39
CA ILE A 175 -8.39 -1.80 3.78
C ILE A 175 -7.30 -2.47 4.60
N ILE A 176 -6.42 -1.65 5.18
CA ILE A 176 -5.27 -2.12 5.94
C ILE A 176 -5.62 -2.09 7.42
N VAL A 177 -5.51 -3.24 8.09
CA VAL A 177 -5.91 -3.41 9.49
C VAL A 177 -4.70 -3.83 10.32
N TYR A 178 -4.51 -3.18 11.46
CA TYR A 178 -3.53 -3.52 12.48
C TYR A 178 -4.14 -3.29 13.85
N LYS A 179 -4.18 -4.34 14.69
CA LYS A 179 -4.91 -4.33 15.96
C LYS A 179 -6.35 -3.82 15.76
N ASP A 180 -6.70 -2.71 16.37
CA ASP A 180 -8.01 -2.05 16.32
C ASP A 180 -8.04 -0.83 15.38
N VAL A 181 -6.96 -0.55 14.65
CA VAL A 181 -6.85 0.57 13.71
C VAL A 181 -7.00 0.09 12.28
N THR A 182 -7.73 0.89 11.49
CA THR A 182 -7.86 0.69 10.05
C THR A 182 -7.33 1.89 9.28
N ILE A 183 -6.70 1.64 8.14
CA ILE A 183 -6.50 2.65 7.11
C ILE A 183 -7.22 2.24 5.84
N ALA A 184 -8.04 3.15 5.31
CA ALA A 184 -8.75 2.95 4.07
C ALA A 184 -8.76 4.24 3.24
N ALA A 185 -9.00 4.10 1.95
CA ALA A 185 -9.22 5.22 1.04
C ALA A 185 -10.45 6.04 1.46
N THR A 186 -10.32 7.36 1.44
CA THR A 186 -11.44 8.32 1.61
C THR A 186 -11.75 9.00 0.27
N GLU A 187 -12.09 10.29 0.20
CA GLU A 187 -12.37 11.01 -1.06
C GLU A 187 -11.33 10.75 -2.17
N SER A 188 -11.63 11.06 -3.44
CA SER A 188 -10.98 10.52 -4.66
C SER A 188 -9.46 10.26 -4.65
N ASN A 189 -8.65 10.98 -3.86
CA ASN A 189 -7.19 10.79 -3.78
C ASN A 189 -6.63 10.71 -2.34
N SER A 190 -7.45 10.47 -1.33
CA SER A 190 -7.03 10.46 0.07
C SER A 190 -7.12 9.09 0.73
N TYR A 191 -6.34 8.94 1.81
CA TYR A 191 -6.42 7.85 2.78
C TYR A 191 -6.58 8.42 4.17
N SER A 192 -7.21 7.67 5.07
CA SER A 192 -7.45 8.14 6.43
C SER A 192 -7.36 7.01 7.43
N VAL A 193 -6.94 7.38 8.64
CA VAL A 193 -6.96 6.46 9.78
C VAL A 193 -8.36 6.46 10.40
N PHE A 194 -8.83 5.26 10.70
CA PHE A 194 -10.06 4.99 11.41
C PHE A 194 -9.70 4.26 12.71
N TYR A 195 -10.29 4.70 13.82
CA TYR A 195 -9.97 4.27 15.18
C TYR A 195 -11.20 4.37 16.09
N ASN A 196 -11.13 3.78 17.27
CA ASN A 196 -12.18 3.83 18.27
C ASN A 196 -11.64 4.35 19.61
N GLU A 197 -12.51 4.42 20.62
CA GLU A 197 -12.22 4.97 21.94
C GLU A 197 -11.13 4.20 22.70
N ASN A 198 -10.91 2.92 22.36
CA ASN A 198 -9.88 2.08 22.96
C ASN A 198 -8.52 2.18 22.26
N THR A 199 -8.45 2.87 21.12
CA THR A 199 -7.24 2.97 20.33
C THR A 199 -6.23 3.96 20.93
N THR A 200 -4.98 3.52 21.10
CA THR A 200 -3.88 4.38 21.55
C THR A 200 -3.19 5.13 20.39
N GLU A 201 -2.53 6.25 20.71
CA GLU A 201 -1.69 6.98 19.72
C GLU A 201 -0.55 6.11 19.21
N ASP A 202 0.04 5.28 20.09
CA ASP A 202 1.12 4.36 19.73
C ASP A 202 0.67 3.33 18.67
N THR A 203 -0.55 2.78 18.80
CA THR A 203 -1.09 1.82 17.82
C THR A 203 -1.30 2.47 16.45
N LYS A 204 -1.81 3.70 16.45
CA LYS A 204 -1.99 4.52 15.24
C LYS A 204 -0.64 4.79 14.55
N ASN A 205 0.35 5.24 15.31
CA ASN A 205 1.71 5.47 14.82
C ASN A 205 2.38 4.18 14.33
N ALA A 206 2.22 3.07 15.05
CA ALA A 206 2.79 1.78 14.68
C ALA A 206 2.32 1.35 13.27
N LEU A 207 1.02 1.46 12.97
CA LEU A 207 0.50 1.14 11.65
C LEU A 207 1.12 2.04 10.55
N LEU A 208 1.21 3.35 10.79
CA LEU A 208 1.88 4.26 9.83
C LEU A 208 3.36 3.90 9.63
N ASN A 209 4.06 3.57 10.71
CA ASN A 209 5.47 3.21 10.66
C ASN A 209 5.71 1.90 9.89
N ILE A 210 4.83 0.91 10.08
CA ILE A 210 4.86 -0.36 9.33
C ILE A 210 4.60 -0.12 7.84
N LEU A 211 3.67 0.77 7.50
CA LEU A 211 3.42 1.13 6.09
C LEU A 211 4.59 1.91 5.47
N ALA A 212 5.22 2.81 6.22
CA ALA A 212 6.43 3.50 5.77
C ALA A 212 7.55 2.50 5.44
N TYR A 213 7.68 1.43 6.23
CA TYR A 213 8.61 0.33 5.96
C TYR A 213 8.33 -0.37 4.61
N PHE A 214 7.09 -0.79 4.38
CA PHE A 214 6.73 -1.49 3.14
C PHE A 214 6.83 -0.59 1.91
N ASN A 215 6.51 0.70 2.05
CA ASN A 215 6.50 1.63 0.93
C ASN A 215 7.87 2.26 0.67
N GLY A 216 8.81 2.22 1.63
CA GLY A 216 10.09 2.91 1.50
C GLY A 216 9.95 4.44 1.42
N SER A 217 8.85 4.98 1.94
CA SER A 217 8.49 6.40 1.91
C SER A 217 7.91 6.81 3.27
N PRO A 218 8.15 8.03 3.77
CA PRO A 218 7.56 8.47 5.02
C PRO A 218 6.06 8.74 4.89
N PHE A 219 5.32 8.55 5.99
CA PHE A 219 3.91 8.90 6.14
C PHE A 219 3.70 9.83 7.33
N PHE A 220 2.74 10.73 7.20
CA PHE A 220 2.46 11.73 8.23
C PHE A 220 0.97 11.82 8.52
N TYR A 221 0.65 12.09 9.79
CA TYR A 221 -0.59 12.74 10.14
C TYR A 221 -0.51 14.20 9.73
N PHE A 222 -1.31 14.56 8.74
CA PHE A 222 -1.38 15.93 8.30
C PHE A 222 -2.33 16.73 9.22
N THR A 223 -2.01 18.01 9.39
CA THR A 223 -2.80 18.92 10.23
C THR A 223 -4.06 19.37 9.49
N GLU A 224 -4.92 20.18 10.11
CA GLU A 224 -6.00 20.84 9.36
C GLU A 224 -5.47 21.99 8.47
N ASN A 225 -4.21 22.40 8.64
CA ASN A 225 -3.59 23.47 7.87
C ASN A 225 -3.11 22.98 6.50
N TYR A 226 -3.95 23.19 5.49
CA TYR A 226 -3.67 22.83 4.09
C TYR A 226 -2.32 23.35 3.58
N ASN A 227 -1.99 24.62 3.87
CA ASN A 227 -0.76 25.24 3.36
C ASN A 227 0.50 24.61 3.96
N PHE A 228 0.47 24.29 5.26
CA PHE A 228 1.56 23.58 5.92
C PHE A 228 1.71 22.16 5.36
N ASN A 229 0.59 21.46 5.21
CA ASN A 229 0.56 20.11 4.68
C ASN A 229 1.11 20.03 3.24
N ARG A 230 0.73 20.97 2.37
CA ARG A 230 1.25 21.06 1.01
C ARG A 230 2.76 21.28 0.99
N LYS A 231 3.29 22.17 1.83
CA LYS A 231 4.74 22.41 1.92
C LYS A 231 5.50 21.17 2.38
N LEU A 232 4.98 20.47 3.40
CA LEU A 232 5.55 19.21 3.84
C LEU A 232 5.52 18.17 2.72
N LEU A 233 4.39 18.06 2.01
CA LEU A 233 4.29 17.17 0.87
C LEU A 233 5.39 17.47 -0.13
N GLU A 234 5.39 18.68 -0.71
CA GLU A 234 6.31 19.10 -1.76
C GLU A 234 7.78 18.80 -1.39
N LEU A 235 8.13 18.97 -0.12
CA LEU A 235 9.46 18.66 0.41
C LEU A 235 9.80 17.15 0.35
N TYR A 236 8.88 16.28 0.79
CA TYR A 236 9.10 14.83 0.79
C TYR A 236 8.93 14.20 -0.60
N GLU A 237 8.32 14.87 -1.58
CA GLU A 237 8.26 14.36 -2.97
C GLU A 237 9.61 14.52 -3.72
N GLN A 238 10.45 15.47 -3.29
CA GLN A 238 11.71 15.73 -3.99
C GLN A 238 12.73 14.62 -3.79
N PHE A 239 12.70 13.99 -2.62
CA PHE A 239 13.69 13.02 -2.17
C PHE A 239 13.03 11.67 -1.90
N ASP A 240 13.63 10.61 -2.40
CA ASP A 240 13.12 9.26 -2.23
C ASP A 240 14.24 8.26 -1.91
N LEU A 241 13.85 7.03 -1.61
CA LEU A 241 14.81 5.97 -1.32
C LEU A 241 15.79 5.68 -2.47
N LEU A 242 15.42 6.00 -3.71
CA LEU A 242 16.25 5.78 -4.89
C LEU A 242 17.39 6.79 -4.99
N ASP A 243 17.38 7.89 -4.23
CA ASP A 243 18.50 8.83 -4.20
C ASP A 243 19.81 8.16 -3.77
N MET A 244 19.75 7.12 -2.93
CA MET A 244 20.95 6.34 -2.59
C MET A 244 21.57 5.65 -3.82
N LEU A 245 20.76 5.26 -4.80
CA LEU A 245 21.22 4.71 -6.07
C LEU A 245 21.68 5.82 -7.02
N ARG A 246 20.95 6.95 -7.09
CA ARG A 246 21.31 8.07 -7.95
C ARG A 246 22.67 8.66 -7.56
N LEU A 247 22.95 8.77 -6.26
CA LEU A 247 24.24 9.23 -5.71
C LEU A 247 25.44 8.32 -6.03
N ARG A 248 25.20 7.11 -6.53
CA ARG A 248 26.26 6.18 -6.96
C ARG A 248 26.66 6.37 -8.42
N GLU A 249 25.93 7.20 -9.17
CA GLU A 249 26.26 7.49 -10.56
C GLU A 249 27.46 8.44 -10.66
N LYS A 250 28.36 8.16 -11.60
CA LYS A 250 29.61 8.91 -11.77
C LYS A 250 29.41 10.41 -11.99
N ASN A 251 28.33 10.80 -12.66
CA ASN A 251 28.05 12.19 -13.05
C ASN A 251 26.82 12.74 -12.32
N PHE A 252 26.43 12.17 -11.17
CA PHE A 252 25.20 12.57 -10.48
C PHE A 252 25.14 14.10 -10.23
N PHE A 253 26.22 14.68 -9.71
CA PHE A 253 26.29 16.12 -9.41
C PHE A 253 26.43 17.01 -10.66
N ASP A 254 26.78 16.44 -11.80
CA ASP A 254 26.99 17.17 -13.07
C ASP A 254 25.77 17.11 -14.00
N ARG A 255 24.74 16.34 -13.65
CA ARG A 255 23.53 16.17 -14.46
C ARG A 255 22.52 17.28 -14.23
N ASN A 256 21.98 17.80 -15.33
CA ASN A 256 20.95 18.85 -15.32
C ASN A 256 19.51 18.32 -15.32
N ARG A 257 19.30 17.00 -15.37
CA ARG A 257 17.97 16.36 -15.44
C ARG A 257 17.86 15.17 -14.51
N LYS A 258 16.73 15.08 -13.81
CA LYS A 258 16.38 13.92 -12.97
C LYS A 258 16.02 12.74 -13.86
N GLU A 259 16.62 11.57 -13.61
CA GLU A 259 16.16 10.35 -14.26
C GLU A 259 14.74 9.99 -13.79
N PRO A 260 13.87 9.53 -14.69
CA PRO A 260 12.46 9.31 -14.37
C PRO A 260 12.24 7.95 -13.67
N PHE A 261 13.05 7.56 -12.69
CA PHE A 261 12.76 6.36 -11.91
C PHE A 261 11.97 6.74 -10.66
N TYR A 262 10.85 6.05 -10.45
CA TYR A 262 9.94 6.30 -9.33
C TYR A 262 9.71 5.02 -8.53
N LEU A 263 9.67 5.16 -7.22
CA LEU A 263 9.34 4.08 -6.32
C LEU A 263 7.90 3.62 -6.57
N GLU A 264 7.70 2.32 -6.73
CA GLU A 264 6.38 1.74 -6.96
C GLU A 264 5.78 1.28 -5.64
N LEU A 265 4.47 1.55 -5.47
CA LEU A 265 3.76 1.13 -4.27
C LEU A 265 3.63 -0.40 -4.24
N PRO A 266 3.81 -1.04 -3.07
CA PRO A 266 3.69 -2.46 -2.93
C PRO A 266 2.24 -2.92 -3.17
N ILE A 267 2.11 -4.09 -3.79
CA ILE A 267 0.88 -4.88 -3.74
C ILE A 267 0.95 -5.70 -2.45
N LEU A 268 0.21 -5.25 -1.44
CA LEU A 268 0.08 -5.97 -0.18
C LEU A 268 -0.87 -7.16 -0.35
N LYS A 269 -0.53 -8.31 0.23
CA LYS A 269 -1.32 -9.52 0.10
C LYS A 269 -2.61 -9.41 0.90
N GLN A 270 -3.69 -9.56 0.16
CA GLN A 270 -5.06 -9.64 0.65
C GLN A 270 -5.36 -11.02 1.28
N LYS A 271 -6.27 -11.07 2.25
CA LYS A 271 -6.75 -12.33 2.83
C LYS A 271 -8.00 -12.83 2.09
N ASN A 272 -7.98 -14.10 1.64
CA ASN A 272 -9.11 -14.78 1.01
C ASN A 272 -9.73 -14.03 -0.19
N ASP A 273 -8.91 -13.35 -0.99
CA ASP A 273 -9.34 -12.51 -2.12
C ASP A 273 -10.29 -11.35 -1.75
N TYR A 274 -10.43 -11.03 -0.46
CA TYR A 274 -11.10 -9.83 0.02
C TYR A 274 -10.14 -8.65 -0.01
N ASN A 275 -10.66 -7.43 -0.13
CA ASN A 275 -9.85 -6.20 -0.12
C ASN A 275 -9.21 -5.85 1.24
N ILE A 276 -8.94 -6.82 2.10
CA ILE A 276 -8.44 -6.62 3.45
C ILE A 276 -7.00 -7.12 3.55
N VAL A 277 -6.13 -6.23 3.98
CA VAL A 277 -4.74 -6.51 4.34
C VAL A 277 -4.64 -6.49 5.86
N SER A 278 -4.49 -7.66 6.46
CA SER A 278 -4.39 -7.79 7.92
C SER A 278 -2.94 -7.98 8.32
N ILE A 279 -2.39 -6.96 8.97
CA ILE A 279 -1.05 -6.96 9.56
C ILE A 279 -1.16 -7.61 10.93
N GLN A 280 -0.27 -8.57 11.21
CA GLN A 280 -0.22 -9.23 12.51
C GLN A 280 0.59 -8.39 13.51
N ASP A 281 0.19 -8.45 14.77
CA ASP A 281 0.82 -7.74 15.88
C ASP A 281 2.34 -7.94 15.91
N SER A 282 3.04 -6.86 16.22
CA SER A 282 4.50 -6.82 16.37
C SER A 282 4.87 -6.56 17.84
N GLU A 283 5.82 -7.33 18.37
CA GLU A 283 6.42 -7.07 19.68
C GLU A 283 7.53 -6.00 19.60
N HIS A 284 7.91 -5.57 18.40
CA HIS A 284 9.03 -4.70 18.12
C HIS A 284 8.60 -3.41 17.40
N GLU A 285 7.42 -2.86 17.69
CA GLU A 285 6.87 -1.68 17.00
C GLU A 285 7.84 -0.49 16.89
N MET A 286 8.64 -0.27 17.93
CA MET A 286 9.65 0.80 17.98
C MET A 286 10.69 0.73 16.84
N ILE A 287 11.01 -0.46 16.32
CA ILE A 287 11.97 -0.57 15.21
C ILE A 287 11.44 0.09 13.94
N PHE A 288 10.12 0.03 13.70
CA PHE A 288 9.49 0.68 12.56
C PHE A 288 9.51 2.20 12.72
N GLU A 289 9.37 2.71 13.94
CA GLU A 289 9.47 4.14 14.22
C GLU A 289 10.88 4.67 13.92
N LEU A 290 11.91 3.98 14.42
CA LEU A 290 13.31 4.32 14.16
C LEU A 290 13.62 4.32 12.66
N TYR A 291 13.16 3.29 11.95
CA TYR A 291 13.33 3.20 10.51
C TYR A 291 12.56 4.30 9.76
N HIS A 292 11.32 4.58 10.16
CA HIS A 292 10.52 5.65 9.58
C HIS A 292 11.18 7.02 9.80
N ALA A 293 11.81 7.27 10.95
CA ALA A 293 12.58 8.49 11.19
C ALA A 293 13.74 8.66 10.19
N SER A 294 14.36 7.57 9.75
CA SER A 294 15.41 7.61 8.70
C SER A 294 14.85 8.00 7.32
N LEU A 295 13.62 7.58 7.00
CA LEU A 295 12.95 7.94 5.74
C LEU A 295 12.55 9.42 5.69
N LYS A 296 12.47 10.08 6.85
CA LYS A 296 12.21 11.53 6.94
C LYS A 296 13.47 12.38 6.70
N GLN A 297 14.64 11.75 6.51
CA GLN A 297 15.89 12.44 6.29
C GLN A 297 16.27 12.43 4.80
N PHE A 298 16.51 13.62 4.26
CA PHE A 298 16.91 13.81 2.86
C PHE A 298 18.42 13.68 2.67
N GLU A 299 19.19 14.21 3.61
CA GLU A 299 20.65 14.20 3.54
C GLU A 299 21.22 12.88 4.04
N SER A 300 22.31 12.45 3.39
CA SER A 300 22.99 11.20 3.70
C SER A 300 23.43 11.10 5.17
N LEU A 301 23.89 12.20 5.79
CA LEU A 301 24.37 12.16 7.17
C LEU A 301 23.27 11.97 8.21
N PRO A 302 22.21 12.81 8.28
CA PRO A 302 21.09 12.56 9.17
C PRO A 302 20.47 11.18 8.95
N ARG A 303 20.34 10.72 7.70
CA ARG A 303 19.84 9.37 7.40
C ARG A 303 20.70 8.28 8.05
N CYS A 304 22.03 8.40 7.95
CA CYS A 304 22.99 7.49 8.56
C CYS A 304 22.77 7.37 10.07
N VAL A 305 22.56 8.49 10.77
CA VAL A 305 22.27 8.52 12.21
C VAL A 305 21.05 7.67 12.57
N PHE A 306 19.92 7.85 11.87
CA PHE A 306 18.69 7.13 12.19
C PHE A 306 18.74 5.66 11.80
N LEU A 307 19.36 5.31 10.66
CA LEU A 307 19.56 3.91 10.29
C LEU A 307 20.49 3.20 11.28
N TYR A 308 21.52 3.89 11.79
CA TYR A 308 22.42 3.35 12.80
C TYR A 308 21.69 3.04 14.12
N ARG A 309 20.71 3.87 14.53
CA ARG A 309 19.85 3.57 15.70
C ARG A 309 19.02 2.30 15.53
N VAL A 310 18.59 1.97 14.30
CA VAL A 310 17.93 0.68 14.02
C VAL A 310 18.88 -0.48 14.28
N ILE A 311 20.16 -0.31 13.95
CA ILE A 311 21.20 -1.32 14.23
C ILE A 311 21.46 -1.46 15.72
N GLU A 312 21.61 -0.35 16.46
CA GLU A 312 21.77 -0.41 17.91
C GLU A 312 20.62 -1.18 18.57
N TYR A 313 19.39 -0.92 18.13
CA TYR A 313 18.22 -1.68 18.56
C TYR A 313 18.33 -3.17 18.20
N GLY A 314 18.67 -3.49 16.95
CA GLY A 314 18.85 -4.87 16.50
C GLY A 314 20.00 -5.60 17.17
N ILE A 315 21.07 -4.92 17.54
CA ILE A 315 22.17 -5.53 18.30
C ILE A 315 21.66 -6.03 19.64
N VAL A 316 20.94 -5.17 20.37
CA VAL A 316 20.40 -5.51 21.70
C VAL A 316 19.28 -6.55 21.62
N LYS A 317 18.39 -6.43 20.62
CA LYS A 317 17.17 -7.25 20.55
C LYS A 317 17.28 -8.50 19.69
N HIS A 318 18.26 -8.59 18.80
CA HIS A 318 18.46 -9.73 17.91
C HIS A 318 19.86 -10.35 18.04
N TYR A 319 20.94 -9.58 17.86
CA TYR A 319 22.30 -10.15 17.84
C TYR A 319 22.75 -10.71 19.19
N GLN A 320 22.69 -9.92 20.26
CA GLN A 320 23.15 -10.33 21.58
C GLN A 320 22.39 -11.56 22.13
N PRO A 321 21.04 -11.64 22.02
CA PRO A 321 20.31 -12.84 22.39
C PRO A 321 20.69 -14.09 21.58
N LEU A 322 21.01 -13.91 20.30
CA LEU A 322 21.36 -14.99 19.38
C LEU A 322 22.78 -15.52 19.61
N MET A 323 23.76 -14.62 19.66
CA MET A 323 25.18 -14.98 19.69
C MET A 323 25.73 -15.20 21.10
N ARG A 324 25.13 -14.54 22.12
CA ARG A 324 25.60 -14.57 23.51
C ARG A 324 27.13 -14.38 23.65
N PRO A 325 27.70 -13.32 23.06
CA PRO A 325 29.15 -13.14 23.04
C PRO A 325 29.69 -12.94 24.45
N SER A 326 30.85 -13.52 24.75
CA SER A 326 31.56 -13.30 26.02
C SER A 326 32.14 -11.90 26.12
N ASP A 327 32.66 -11.37 25.00
CA ASP A 327 33.14 -9.99 24.85
C ASP A 327 32.43 -9.35 23.66
N PHE A 328 31.63 -8.31 23.90
CA PHE A 328 30.78 -7.72 22.87
C PHE A 328 31.52 -6.63 22.08
N SER A 329 31.63 -6.82 20.75
CA SER A 329 32.06 -5.80 19.78
C SER A 329 30.87 -5.37 18.89
N HIS A 330 30.71 -4.05 18.71
CA HIS A 330 29.73 -3.52 17.76
C HIS A 330 30.17 -3.79 16.32
N GLU A 331 31.46 -3.71 16.04
CA GLU A 331 32.04 -3.98 14.73
C GLU A 331 31.76 -5.40 14.28
N GLU A 332 31.92 -6.39 15.16
CA GLU A 332 31.60 -7.80 14.87
C GLU A 332 30.10 -8.01 14.59
N ALA A 333 29.23 -7.38 15.39
CA ALA A 333 27.79 -7.46 15.17
C ALA A 333 27.37 -6.86 13.82
N ILE A 334 28.00 -5.74 13.42
CA ILE A 334 27.76 -5.10 12.13
C ILE A 334 28.34 -5.95 10.98
N GLU A 335 29.51 -6.55 11.15
CA GLU A 335 30.10 -7.48 10.17
C GLU A 335 29.16 -8.67 9.93
N TYR A 336 28.65 -9.29 11.01
CA TYR A 336 27.65 -10.35 10.93
C TYR A 336 26.43 -9.92 10.10
N TYR A 337 25.88 -8.73 10.37
CA TYR A 337 24.75 -8.23 9.59
C TYR A 337 25.13 -7.97 8.12
N ALA A 338 26.30 -7.39 7.86
CA ALA A 338 26.77 -7.10 6.51
C ALA A 338 26.94 -8.36 5.64
N ASP A 339 27.18 -9.51 6.26
CA ASP A 339 27.21 -10.81 5.58
C ASP A 339 25.79 -11.38 5.40
N GLU A 340 24.97 -11.37 6.45
CA GLU A 340 23.61 -11.89 6.42
C GLU A 340 22.71 -11.22 5.38
N ILE A 341 22.85 -9.90 5.20
CA ILE A 341 22.05 -9.18 4.21
C ILE A 341 22.29 -9.69 2.78
N MET A 342 23.47 -10.23 2.48
CA MET A 342 23.77 -10.71 1.13
C MET A 342 22.98 -11.97 0.79
N ALA A 343 22.75 -12.85 1.77
CA ALA A 343 21.97 -14.08 1.62
C ALA A 343 20.46 -13.87 1.82
N HIS A 344 20.04 -12.86 2.58
CA HIS A 344 18.64 -12.70 3.00
C HIS A 344 17.67 -12.39 1.84
N ARG A 345 16.47 -12.97 1.89
CA ARG A 345 15.39 -12.77 0.90
C ARG A 345 14.35 -11.77 1.40
N PHE A 346 14.67 -10.49 1.27
CA PHE A 346 13.82 -9.36 1.67
C PHE A 346 12.41 -9.39 1.07
N ASN A 347 11.45 -8.77 1.75
CA ASN A 347 10.23 -8.28 1.11
C ASN A 347 10.62 -7.39 -0.08
N PRO A 348 10.04 -7.62 -1.27
CA PRO A 348 10.37 -6.84 -2.43
C PRO A 348 9.92 -5.38 -2.25
N LEU A 349 10.76 -4.47 -2.74
CA LEU A 349 10.41 -3.07 -2.93
C LEU A 349 10.80 -2.73 -4.36
N TYR A 350 9.84 -2.29 -5.17
CA TYR A 350 10.05 -2.09 -6.59
C TYR A 350 10.17 -0.60 -6.94
N TYR A 351 10.94 -0.29 -7.97
CA TYR A 351 10.81 0.96 -8.71
C TYR A 351 10.59 0.68 -10.19
N VAL A 352 9.97 1.64 -10.87
CA VAL A 352 9.79 1.60 -12.32
C VAL A 352 11.03 2.17 -12.98
N ASP A 353 11.63 1.34 -13.84
CA ASP A 353 12.70 1.73 -14.73
C ASP A 353 12.12 1.81 -16.15
N PHE A 354 11.88 3.03 -16.65
CA PHE A 354 11.28 3.23 -17.97
C PHE A 354 12.21 2.91 -19.14
N GLY A 355 13.48 2.56 -18.89
CA GLY A 355 14.44 2.31 -19.97
C GLY A 355 14.82 3.55 -20.76
N THR A 356 14.66 4.72 -20.15
CA THR A 356 14.93 6.04 -20.71
C THR A 356 16.35 6.49 -20.40
N TYR A 357 16.97 7.19 -21.33
CA TYR A 357 18.33 7.70 -21.24
C TYR A 357 18.39 9.09 -21.83
N GLU A 358 19.31 9.91 -21.35
CA GLU A 358 19.67 11.14 -22.04
C GLU A 358 20.31 10.80 -23.40
N ASN A 359 19.93 11.55 -24.44
CA ASN A 359 20.56 11.42 -25.75
C ASN A 359 22.01 11.95 -25.71
N GLU A 360 22.81 11.61 -26.72
CA GLU A 360 24.25 11.95 -26.78
C GLU A 360 24.54 13.45 -26.67
N ASN A 361 23.55 14.28 -27.02
CA ASN A 361 23.66 15.75 -27.01
C ASN A 361 23.10 16.41 -25.74
N GLY A 362 22.58 15.65 -24.76
CA GLY A 362 22.03 16.23 -23.51
C GLY A 362 20.70 16.98 -23.67
N THR A 363 20.03 16.87 -24.82
CA THR A 363 18.87 17.71 -25.17
C THR A 363 17.54 17.03 -24.90
N ALA A 364 17.46 15.70 -24.91
CA ALA A 364 16.22 14.95 -24.76
C ALA A 364 16.40 13.63 -24.00
N ILE A 365 15.32 13.20 -23.33
CA ILE A 365 15.22 11.84 -22.77
C ILE A 365 14.61 10.94 -23.84
N VAL A 366 15.36 9.92 -24.25
CA VAL A 366 14.96 8.93 -25.27
C VAL A 366 14.82 7.55 -24.65
N ARG A 367 13.83 6.78 -25.08
CA ARG A 367 13.62 5.42 -24.59
C ARG A 367 14.48 4.44 -25.40
N LYS A 368 15.45 3.79 -24.76
CA LYS A 368 16.36 2.83 -25.42
C LYS A 368 15.97 1.37 -25.18
N ARG A 369 15.12 1.09 -24.19
CA ARG A 369 14.67 -0.26 -23.85
C ARG A 369 13.28 -0.28 -23.21
N ARG A 370 12.71 -1.48 -23.11
CA ARG A 370 11.41 -1.72 -22.48
C ARG A 370 11.44 -1.36 -20.99
N ALA A 371 10.36 -0.76 -20.52
CA ALA A 371 10.15 -0.48 -19.11
C ALA A 371 10.13 -1.79 -18.30
N LYS A 372 10.66 -1.76 -17.07
CA LYS A 372 10.67 -2.92 -16.17
C LYS A 372 10.53 -2.50 -14.71
N TYR A 373 10.07 -3.44 -13.90
CA TYR A 373 10.11 -3.33 -12.45
C TYR A 373 11.44 -3.88 -11.92
N VAL A 374 12.14 -3.10 -11.10
CA VAL A 374 13.42 -3.48 -10.51
C VAL A 374 13.31 -3.50 -9.00
N ASN A 375 13.74 -4.58 -8.36
CA ASN A 375 13.74 -4.69 -6.90
C ASN A 375 14.90 -3.87 -6.32
N VAL A 376 14.59 -2.82 -5.54
CA VAL A 376 15.54 -1.95 -4.85
C VAL A 376 16.54 -2.76 -4.03
N THR A 377 16.07 -3.73 -3.24
CA THR A 377 16.95 -4.52 -2.35
C THR A 377 17.95 -5.36 -3.14
N THR A 378 17.56 -5.86 -4.32
CA THR A 378 18.48 -6.58 -5.22
C THR A 378 19.51 -5.62 -5.79
N LYS A 379 19.07 -4.41 -6.18
CA LYS A 379 19.97 -3.40 -6.72
C LYS A 379 20.98 -2.89 -5.68
N LEU A 380 20.56 -2.68 -4.44
CA LEU A 380 21.44 -2.30 -3.34
C LEU A 380 22.49 -3.38 -3.05
N LYS A 381 22.14 -4.69 -3.13
CA LYS A 381 23.13 -5.77 -3.03
C LYS A 381 24.17 -5.74 -4.15
N GLU A 382 23.78 -5.37 -5.37
CA GLU A 382 24.74 -5.18 -6.46
C GLU A 382 25.69 -4.01 -6.17
N GLU A 383 25.16 -2.88 -5.65
CA GLU A 383 25.98 -1.74 -5.26
C GLU A 383 26.92 -2.07 -4.10
N ILE A 384 26.49 -2.85 -3.11
CA ILE A 384 27.36 -3.34 -2.02
C ILE A 384 28.58 -4.08 -2.57
N LYS A 385 28.42 -4.94 -3.57
CA LYS A 385 29.56 -5.66 -4.18
C LYS A 385 30.57 -4.69 -4.80
N LYS A 386 30.10 -3.62 -5.45
CA LYS A 386 30.96 -2.58 -6.00
C LYS A 386 31.65 -1.77 -4.90
N ILE A 387 30.93 -1.40 -3.86
CA ILE A 387 31.47 -0.66 -2.71
C ILE A 387 32.55 -1.48 -2.00
N LYS A 388 32.33 -2.79 -1.77
CA LYS A 388 33.36 -3.68 -1.20
C LYS A 388 34.64 -3.66 -2.04
N LEU A 389 34.53 -3.69 -3.38
CA LEU A 389 35.67 -3.58 -4.28
C LEU A 389 36.35 -2.20 -4.21
N GLU A 390 35.58 -1.11 -4.18
CA GLU A 390 36.10 0.26 -4.02
C GLU A 390 36.89 0.42 -2.71
N TRP A 391 36.32 -0.03 -1.59
CA TRP A 391 36.97 0.04 -0.28
C TRP A 391 38.21 -0.83 -0.20
N SER A 392 38.23 -2.01 -0.83
CA SER A 392 39.42 -2.89 -0.89
C SER A 392 40.60 -2.26 -1.63
N ASN A 393 40.34 -1.34 -2.56
CA ASN A 393 41.36 -0.61 -3.30
C ASN A 393 41.69 0.76 -2.70
N HIS A 394 40.93 1.20 -1.69
CA HIS A 394 41.10 2.52 -1.09
C HIS A 394 42.32 2.56 -0.17
N PRO A 395 43.21 3.56 -0.28
CA PRO A 395 44.47 3.61 0.49
C PRO A 395 44.30 3.47 2.00
N TYR A 396 43.21 4.03 2.55
CA TYR A 396 42.91 4.02 3.98
C TYR A 396 41.94 2.91 4.42
N LEU A 397 40.99 2.50 3.56
CA LEU A 397 39.91 1.58 3.98
C LEU A 397 40.27 0.11 3.75
N LYS A 398 41.23 -0.19 2.85
CA LYS A 398 41.64 -1.55 2.49
C LYS A 398 42.05 -2.44 3.67
N ASN A 399 42.48 -1.86 4.79
CA ASN A 399 42.93 -2.57 5.98
C ASN A 399 41.87 -2.62 7.10
N LYS A 400 40.63 -2.20 6.83
CA LYS A 400 39.53 -2.19 7.80
C LYS A 400 38.48 -3.22 7.43
N SER A 401 37.88 -3.86 8.44
CA SER A 401 36.69 -4.68 8.25
C SER A 401 35.49 -3.79 7.88
N ILE A 402 34.46 -4.37 7.26
CA ILE A 402 33.25 -3.65 6.88
C ILE A 402 32.54 -3.12 8.13
N GLY A 403 32.46 -3.96 9.16
CA GLY A 403 31.96 -3.62 10.48
C GLY A 403 32.67 -2.42 11.08
N SER A 404 34.01 -2.36 10.99
CA SER A 404 34.79 -1.21 11.47
C SER A 404 34.52 0.07 10.68
N ILE A 405 34.41 -0.02 9.35
CA ILE A 405 34.11 1.13 8.48
C ILE A 405 32.73 1.72 8.80
N ILE A 406 31.72 0.85 8.88
CA ILE A 406 30.33 1.23 9.18
C ILE A 406 30.22 1.75 10.61
N TYR A 407 30.80 1.06 11.60
CA TYR A 407 30.80 1.49 13.00
C TYR A 407 31.42 2.87 13.18
N ALA A 408 32.61 3.10 12.63
CA ALA A 408 33.29 4.39 12.75
C ALA A 408 32.47 5.51 12.08
N THR A 409 31.91 5.26 10.90
CA THR A 409 31.12 6.27 10.17
C THR A 409 29.78 6.55 10.88
N GLY A 410 29.06 5.51 11.29
CA GLY A 410 27.79 5.62 11.99
C GLY A 410 27.92 6.26 13.37
N ARG A 411 28.85 5.78 14.20
CA ARG A 411 29.12 6.35 15.53
C ARG A 411 29.57 7.81 15.42
N ASN A 412 30.45 8.14 14.48
CA ASN A 412 30.86 9.53 14.27
C ASN A 412 29.68 10.38 13.78
N ALA A 413 28.80 9.86 12.93
CA ALA A 413 27.59 10.56 12.54
C ALA A 413 26.68 10.88 13.73
N VAL A 414 26.49 9.92 14.65
CA VAL A 414 25.73 10.15 15.90
C VAL A 414 26.45 11.16 16.81
N ALA A 415 27.78 11.09 16.90
CA ALA A 415 28.58 11.96 17.77
C ALA A 415 28.75 13.40 17.25
N HIS A 416 28.74 13.62 15.92
CA HIS A 416 28.88 14.94 15.30
C HIS A 416 27.65 15.85 15.44
N GLY A 417 26.59 15.38 16.11
CA GLY A 417 25.58 16.28 16.71
C GLY A 417 26.13 17.16 17.84
N GLY A 418 27.37 16.94 18.29
CA GLY A 418 28.10 17.78 19.26
C GLY A 418 28.84 18.97 18.60
N GLY A 419 28.55 20.18 19.08
CA GLY A 419 28.94 21.46 18.48
C GLY A 419 30.42 21.84 18.55
N GLY A 420 31.22 21.35 17.60
CA GLY A 420 32.60 21.81 17.36
C GLY A 420 32.77 22.43 15.96
N ARG A 421 33.47 23.57 15.85
CA ARG A 421 33.73 24.29 14.57
C ARG A 421 34.50 23.46 13.53
N GLY A 422 35.26 22.44 13.94
CA GLY A 422 35.94 21.49 13.03
C GLY A 422 35.01 20.45 12.37
N ASN A 423 33.80 20.26 12.91
CA ASN A 423 32.83 19.27 12.43
C ASN A 423 31.92 19.80 11.31
N ALA A 424 31.98 21.10 11.02
CA ALA A 424 31.08 21.78 10.08
C ALA A 424 31.61 21.85 8.63
N ARG A 425 32.82 21.34 8.34
CA ARG A 425 33.37 21.29 6.98
C ARG A 425 33.05 19.94 6.34
N TYR A 426 31.88 19.86 5.71
CA TYR A 426 31.55 18.76 4.82
C TYR A 426 32.22 18.96 3.46
N ASP A 427 33.20 18.11 3.13
CA ASP A 427 33.57 17.92 1.73
C ASP A 427 32.45 17.10 1.07
N TYR A 428 31.56 17.81 0.36
CA TYR A 428 30.42 17.22 -0.35
C TYR A 428 30.83 16.18 -1.39
N SER A 429 32.06 16.18 -1.90
CA SER A 429 32.47 15.25 -2.95
C SER A 429 32.91 13.90 -2.39
N MET A 430 33.80 13.89 -1.38
CA MET A 430 34.38 12.65 -0.84
C MET A 430 33.64 12.11 0.39
N ASN A 431 33.27 12.96 1.35
CA ASN A 431 32.61 12.50 2.58
C ASN A 431 31.14 12.12 2.32
N TYR A 432 30.46 12.84 1.43
CA TYR A 432 29.06 12.56 1.11
C TYR A 432 28.89 11.21 0.40
N LYS A 433 29.75 10.90 -0.59
CA LYS A 433 29.75 9.61 -1.27
C LYS A 433 30.04 8.47 -0.30
N HIS A 434 31.08 8.61 0.54
CA HIS A 434 31.41 7.57 1.53
C HIS A 434 30.24 7.29 2.49
N ILE A 435 29.53 8.32 2.92
CA ILE A 435 28.38 8.17 3.83
C ILE A 435 27.17 7.58 3.11
N ASN A 436 26.95 7.93 1.84
CA ASN A 436 25.95 7.23 1.03
C ASN A 436 26.30 5.74 0.85
N ASP A 437 27.58 5.43 0.64
CA ASP A 437 28.06 4.05 0.53
C ASP A 437 27.76 3.27 1.82
N VAL A 438 27.96 3.89 2.99
CA VAL A 438 27.56 3.33 4.28
C VAL A 438 26.03 3.22 4.41
N ASN A 439 25.25 4.22 4.01
CA ASN A 439 23.78 4.18 4.03
C ASN A 439 23.21 3.01 3.23
N ILE A 440 23.82 2.63 2.11
CA ILE A 440 23.40 1.47 1.31
C ILE A 440 23.50 0.17 2.12
N PHE A 441 24.56 -0.01 2.91
CA PHE A 441 24.65 -1.13 3.86
C PHE A 441 23.60 -1.00 4.96
N LEU A 442 23.54 0.16 5.61
CA LEU A 442 22.66 0.40 6.74
C LEU A 442 21.18 0.21 6.38
N GLU A 443 20.75 0.59 5.19
CA GLU A 443 19.39 0.38 4.67
C GLU A 443 19.05 -1.11 4.62
N LEU A 444 19.92 -1.93 4.02
CA LEU A 444 19.69 -3.37 3.94
C LEU A 444 19.77 -4.05 5.31
N ILE A 445 20.69 -3.61 6.18
CA ILE A 445 20.80 -4.14 7.55
C ILE A 445 19.54 -3.80 8.35
N ALA A 446 19.06 -2.56 8.28
CA ALA A 446 17.84 -2.12 8.96
C ALA A 446 16.65 -2.98 8.53
N ARG A 447 16.44 -3.17 7.21
CA ARG A 447 15.39 -4.06 6.70
C ARG A 447 15.55 -5.51 7.17
N TYR A 448 16.78 -6.00 7.23
CA TYR A 448 17.07 -7.37 7.68
C TYR A 448 16.64 -7.55 9.15
N ILE A 449 17.07 -6.63 10.02
CA ILE A 449 16.73 -6.67 11.45
C ILE A 449 15.21 -6.57 11.63
N ILE A 450 14.54 -5.66 10.90
CA ILE A 450 13.07 -5.52 10.93
C ILE A 450 12.41 -6.85 10.59
N GLU A 451 12.82 -7.52 9.51
CA GLU A 451 12.21 -8.78 9.10
C GLU A 451 12.53 -9.95 10.03
N LYS A 452 13.72 -9.96 10.65
CA LYS A 452 14.10 -11.00 11.63
C LYS A 452 13.36 -10.87 12.95
N LEU A 453 13.14 -9.65 13.41
CA LEU A 453 12.33 -9.39 14.61
C LEU A 453 10.83 -9.48 14.34
N ASN A 454 10.40 -9.45 13.06
CA ASN A 454 9.00 -9.50 12.65
C ASN A 454 8.76 -10.55 11.55
N PRO A 455 9.00 -11.84 11.83
CA PRO A 455 8.90 -12.91 10.83
C PRO A 455 7.49 -13.03 10.22
N GLN A 456 6.44 -12.64 10.95
CA GLN A 456 5.05 -12.58 10.49
C GLN A 456 4.84 -11.64 9.31
N LEU A 457 5.79 -10.73 9.02
CA LEU A 457 5.72 -9.76 7.93
C LEU A 457 6.52 -10.16 6.67
N MET A 458 7.32 -11.24 6.69
CA MET A 458 8.30 -11.59 5.63
C MET A 458 7.73 -11.95 4.24
N ASN A 459 6.41 -12.05 4.11
CA ASN A 459 5.74 -12.42 2.87
C ASN A 459 4.50 -11.58 2.58
N MET A 460 4.41 -10.37 3.13
CA MET A 460 3.26 -9.49 2.97
C MET A 460 3.16 -8.82 1.61
N VAL A 461 4.25 -8.77 0.83
CA VAL A 461 4.27 -8.11 -0.49
C VAL A 461 4.26 -9.14 -1.62
N GLU A 462 3.51 -8.87 -2.70
CA GLU A 462 3.54 -9.68 -3.91
C GLU A 462 4.92 -9.59 -4.59
N ARG A 463 5.47 -10.75 -4.94
CA ARG A 463 6.81 -10.88 -5.52
C ARG A 463 6.77 -10.97 -7.03
N ARG A 464 5.65 -11.39 -7.62
CA ARG A 464 5.48 -11.57 -9.06
C ARG A 464 5.20 -10.24 -9.74
N THR A 465 6.16 -9.76 -10.52
CA THR A 465 6.09 -8.48 -11.26
C THR A 465 4.97 -8.44 -12.30
N SER A 466 4.46 -9.59 -12.75
CA SER A 466 3.30 -9.66 -13.65
C SER A 466 2.04 -8.99 -13.06
N TYR A 467 1.82 -9.10 -11.75
CA TYR A 467 0.69 -8.45 -11.09
C TYR A 467 0.83 -6.92 -11.09
N TYR A 468 2.06 -6.42 -10.98
CA TYR A 468 2.34 -4.99 -11.05
C TYR A 468 2.08 -4.45 -12.46
N ILE A 469 2.44 -5.21 -13.51
CA ILE A 469 2.20 -4.82 -14.91
C ILE A 469 0.70 -4.77 -15.23
N GLN A 470 -0.06 -5.81 -14.86
CA GLN A 470 -1.52 -5.91 -15.12
C GLN A 470 -2.35 -4.78 -14.50
N HIS A 471 -1.82 -4.09 -13.49
CA HIS A 471 -2.52 -3.05 -12.75
C HIS A 471 -1.76 -1.72 -12.83
N ASN A 472 -0.97 -1.54 -13.89
CA ASN A 472 -0.19 -0.33 -14.09
C ASN A 472 -0.94 0.68 -14.95
N GLN A 473 -0.84 1.96 -14.59
CA GLN A 473 -1.31 3.09 -15.41
C GLN A 473 -0.47 3.31 -16.68
N TYR A 474 0.63 2.55 -16.82
CA TYR A 474 1.58 2.62 -17.93
C TYR A 474 1.57 1.34 -18.79
N GLU A 475 0.49 0.53 -18.77
CA GLU A 475 0.43 -0.75 -19.47
C GLU A 475 0.88 -0.65 -20.94
N ASP A 476 0.49 0.42 -21.64
CA ASP A 476 0.91 0.72 -23.01
C ASP A 476 2.42 0.97 -23.14
N ILE A 477 3.03 1.67 -22.18
CA ILE A 477 4.48 1.87 -22.14
C ILE A 477 5.17 0.52 -21.96
N PHE A 478 4.63 -0.38 -21.14
CA PHE A 478 5.17 -1.72 -20.98
C PHE A 478 4.92 -2.61 -22.21
N ALA A 479 3.98 -2.29 -23.11
CA ALA A 479 3.71 -3.06 -24.32
C ALA A 479 4.49 -2.57 -25.56
N GLN A 480 4.84 -1.28 -25.62
CA GLN A 480 5.57 -0.67 -26.73
C GLN A 480 7.04 -1.14 -26.82
N GLU A 481 7.42 -1.66 -28.00
CA GLU A 481 8.81 -1.85 -28.41
C GLU A 481 9.47 -0.52 -28.78
N LYS A 482 10.80 -0.54 -28.97
CA LYS A 482 11.68 0.62 -29.17
C LYS A 482 11.12 1.63 -30.18
N ASP A 483 11.35 2.92 -29.90
CA ASP A 483 11.28 3.98 -30.92
C ASP A 483 12.49 3.90 -31.86
#